data_AF-A0A150VU22-F1
#
_entry.id   AF-A0A150VU22-F1
#
_cell.length_a   1.000
_cell.length_b   1.000
_cell.length_c   1.000
_cell.angle_alpha   90.00
_cell.angle_beta   90.00
_cell.angle_gamma   90.00
#
_symmetry.space_group_name_H-M   'P 1'
#
loop_
_entity.id
_entity.type
_entity.pdbx_description
1 polymer ?
#
loop_
_entity_poly.entity_id
_entity_poly.type
_entity_poly.pdbx_seq_one_letter_code
_entity_poly.pdbx_strand_id
1 'polypeptide(L)'
;MTAMESTEPTGPAEFTAEEAVPVLRVEVARGGVRLFLSEHTGDARPGTLVHLRVRDVDAVASEFGVRVEDAPWAREVELRDPDGNRLRIGTPTE
;
A
#
# COMPACT_ATOMS: atom_id res chain seq x y z
N MET A 1 44.00 -13.69 -42.61
CA MET A 1 43.41 -14.41 -41.46
C MET A 1 44.01 -13.78 -40.22
N THR A 2 43.33 -12.78 -39.64
CA THR A 2 43.79 -12.10 -38.42
C THR A 2 42.82 -12.53 -37.32
N ALA A 3 43.32 -13.31 -36.37
CA ALA A 3 42.56 -13.71 -35.19
C ALA A 3 42.40 -12.48 -34.28
N MET A 4 41.16 -12.18 -33.89
CA MET A 4 40.87 -11.23 -32.82
C MET A 4 41.02 -11.98 -31.50
N GLU A 5 41.97 -11.56 -30.68
CA GLU A 5 42.18 -12.09 -29.34
C GLU A 5 41.08 -11.55 -28.42
N SER A 6 40.31 -12.46 -27.82
CA SER A 6 39.31 -12.16 -26.81
C SER A 6 40.00 -11.92 -25.47
N THR A 7 40.01 -10.66 -25.01
CA THR A 7 40.38 -10.36 -23.62
C THR A 7 39.20 -10.73 -22.73
N GLU A 8 39.30 -11.86 -22.02
CA GLU A 8 38.38 -12.18 -20.93
C GLU A 8 38.67 -11.29 -19.72
N PRO A 9 37.65 -10.70 -19.07
CA PRO A 9 37.86 -9.90 -17.87
C PRO A 9 38.35 -10.81 -16.73
N THR A 10 39.62 -10.63 -16.36
CA THR A 10 40.25 -11.29 -15.21
C THR A 10 40.05 -10.42 -13.97
N GLY A 11 38.92 -10.60 -13.31
CA GLY A 11 38.64 -9.99 -12.01
C GLY A 11 37.44 -10.66 -11.36
N PRO A 12 37.43 -10.87 -10.04
CA PRO A 12 36.23 -11.39 -9.38
C PRO A 12 35.09 -10.39 -9.63
N ALA A 13 33.92 -10.91 -10.01
CA ALA A 13 32.71 -10.09 -10.10
C ALA A 13 32.43 -9.51 -8.71
N GLU A 14 32.60 -8.20 -8.54
CA GLU A 14 32.18 -7.49 -7.34
C GLU A 14 30.64 -7.46 -7.33
N PHE A 15 30.04 -8.46 -6.69
CA PHE A 15 28.62 -8.45 -6.38
C PHE A 15 28.44 -7.67 -5.08
N THR A 16 28.17 -6.37 -5.17
CA THR A 16 27.61 -5.62 -4.03
C THR A 16 26.19 -6.11 -3.83
N ALA A 17 26.04 -7.14 -2.99
CA ALA A 17 24.74 -7.46 -2.40
C ALA A 17 24.38 -6.26 -1.51
N GLU A 18 23.50 -5.38 -2.00
CA GLU A 18 22.76 -4.51 -1.10
C GLU A 18 22.03 -5.43 -0.12
N GLU A 19 22.28 -5.25 1.18
CA GLU A 19 21.61 -6.03 2.20
C GLU A 19 20.10 -5.84 2.01
N ALA A 20 19.41 -6.88 1.53
CA ALA A 20 17.99 -6.80 1.27
C ALA A 20 17.28 -6.61 2.60
N VAL A 21 17.01 -5.35 2.96
CA VAL A 21 16.18 -5.01 4.11
C VAL A 21 14.87 -5.77 3.93
N PRO A 22 14.41 -6.55 4.92
CA PRO A 22 13.16 -7.28 4.77
C PRO A 22 12.05 -6.26 4.56
N VAL A 23 11.50 -6.22 3.35
CA VAL A 23 10.36 -5.34 3.03
C VAL A 23 9.18 -5.76 3.90
N LEU A 24 8.65 -4.83 4.69
CA LEU A 24 7.51 -5.12 5.53
C LEU A 24 6.29 -5.36 4.65
N ARG A 25 5.62 -6.50 4.88
CA ARG A 25 4.29 -6.78 4.35
C ARG A 25 3.36 -7.13 5.51
N VAL A 26 2.31 -6.35 5.67
CA VAL A 26 1.28 -6.57 6.70
C VAL A 26 -0.05 -6.80 6.01
N GLU A 27 -0.82 -7.75 6.54
CA GLU A 27 -2.20 -7.95 6.17
C GLU A 27 -3.10 -7.58 7.35
N VAL A 28 -4.07 -6.71 7.10
CA VAL A 28 -5.13 -6.39 8.05
C VAL A 28 -6.44 -6.94 7.50
N ALA A 29 -7.16 -7.73 8.31
CA ALA A 29 -8.40 -8.38 7.90
C ALA A 29 -9.55 -8.04 8.86
N ARG A 30 -10.72 -7.75 8.29
CA ARG A 30 -11.99 -7.60 9.02
C ARG A 30 -13.11 -8.29 8.25
N GLY A 31 -13.57 -9.43 8.76
CA GLY A 31 -14.52 -10.28 8.04
C GLY A 31 -13.96 -10.75 6.70
N GLY A 32 -14.65 -10.46 5.60
CA GLY A 32 -14.21 -10.81 4.25
C GLY A 32 -13.28 -9.80 3.58
N VAL A 33 -12.98 -8.67 4.22
CA VAL A 33 -12.12 -7.61 3.66
C VAL A 33 -10.69 -7.83 4.12
N ARG A 34 -9.74 -7.76 3.17
CA ARG A 34 -8.29 -7.86 3.42
C ARG A 34 -7.59 -6.66 2.80
N LEU A 35 -6.75 -5.97 3.56
CA LEU A 35 -5.87 -4.92 3.08
C LEU A 35 -4.43 -5.37 3.23
N PHE A 36 -3.66 -5.29 2.14
CA PHE A 36 -2.23 -5.55 2.14
C PHE A 36 -1.48 -4.23 2.15
N LEU A 37 -0.63 -4.04 3.15
CA LEU A 37 0.31 -2.93 3.28
C LEU A 37 1.70 -3.47 2.94
N SER A 38 2.46 -2.75 2.12
CA SER A 38 3.71 -3.26 1.55
C SER A 38 4.69 -2.11 1.31
N GLU A 39 5.93 -2.31 1.73
CA GLU A 39 7.05 -1.43 1.40
C GLU A 39 7.69 -1.76 0.04
N HIS A 40 7.14 -2.73 -0.69
CA HIS A 40 7.73 -3.20 -1.94
C HIS A 40 7.72 -2.11 -3.02
N THR A 41 8.90 -1.81 -3.56
CA THR A 41 9.05 -0.90 -4.69
C THR A 41 8.21 -1.37 -5.87
N GLY A 42 7.26 -0.52 -6.30
CA GLY A 42 6.33 -0.82 -7.40
C GLY A 42 4.89 -1.02 -6.96
N ASP A 43 4.63 -1.16 -5.66
CA ASP A 43 3.28 -1.14 -5.09
C ASP A 43 2.69 0.29 -5.05
N ALA A 44 1.51 0.42 -4.42
CA ALA A 44 0.83 1.70 -4.27
C ALA A 44 1.77 2.75 -3.66
N ARG A 45 1.79 3.94 -4.25
CA ARG A 45 2.63 5.04 -3.77
C ARG A 45 2.02 5.66 -2.50
N PRO A 46 2.84 6.18 -1.57
CA PRO A 46 2.34 6.94 -0.43
C PRO A 46 1.35 8.03 -0.85
N GLY A 47 0.28 8.21 -0.06
CA GLY A 47 -0.79 9.16 -0.37
C GLY A 47 -1.83 8.65 -1.38
N THR A 48 -1.79 7.37 -1.73
CA THR A 48 -2.82 6.72 -2.55
C THR A 48 -4.19 6.82 -1.87
N LEU A 49 -5.26 6.88 -2.68
CA LEU A 49 -6.63 6.85 -2.20
C LEU A 49 -7.18 5.42 -2.28
N VAL A 50 -7.68 4.92 -1.14
CA VAL A 50 -8.32 3.61 -1.02
C VAL A 50 -9.78 3.81 -0.60
N HIS A 51 -10.70 3.24 -1.36
CA HIS A 51 -12.13 3.24 -1.03
C HIS A 51 -12.52 1.93 -0.33
N LEU A 52 -13.09 2.04 0.87
CA LEU A 52 -13.58 0.90 1.64
C LEU A 52 -15.08 1.05 1.88
N ARG A 53 -15.86 0.06 1.45
CA ARG A 53 -17.29 -0.01 1.74
C ARG A 53 -17.54 -0.82 3.00
N VAL A 54 -18.24 -0.23 3.95
CA VAL A 54 -18.60 -0.86 5.22
C VAL A 54 -20.10 -0.78 5.45
N ARG A 55 -20.65 -1.71 6.25
CA ARG A 55 -22.09 -1.71 6.57
C ARG A 55 -22.49 -0.61 7.55
N ASP A 56 -21.55 -0.20 8.40
CA ASP A 56 -21.77 0.77 9.46
C ASP A 56 -20.55 1.68 9.58
N VAL A 57 -20.64 2.85 8.97
CA VAL A 57 -19.60 3.90 9.03
C VAL A 57 -19.63 4.65 10.37
N ASP A 58 -20.77 4.68 11.07
CA ASP A 58 -20.88 5.36 12.36
C ASP A 58 -20.04 4.65 13.43
N ALA A 59 -19.98 3.31 13.39
CA ALA A 59 -19.08 2.54 14.23
C ALA A 59 -17.61 2.90 14.01
N VAL A 60 -17.19 3.10 12.75
CA VAL A 60 -15.83 3.53 12.41
C VAL A 60 -15.59 4.95 12.91
N ALA A 61 -16.54 5.86 12.65
CA ALA A 61 -16.43 7.24 13.09
C ALA A 61 -16.29 7.37 14.62
N SER A 62 -17.06 6.58 15.37
CA SER A 62 -16.98 6.51 16.82
C SER A 62 -15.63 5.96 17.31
N GLU A 63 -15.07 4.95 16.64
CA GLU A 63 -13.79 4.32 17.01
C GLU A 63 -12.62 5.31 16.84
N PHE A 64 -12.64 6.11 15.76
CA PHE A 64 -11.58 7.06 15.44
C PHE A 64 -11.85 8.49 15.92
N GLY A 65 -13.01 8.75 16.53
CA GLY A 65 -13.40 10.09 17.00
C GLY A 65 -13.56 11.12 15.87
N VAL A 66 -13.93 10.66 14.67
CA VAL A 66 -14.13 11.52 13.49
C VAL A 66 -15.62 11.73 13.20
N ARG A 67 -15.94 12.74 12.40
CA ARG A 67 -17.32 13.01 11.99
C ARG A 67 -17.61 12.32 10.66
N VAL A 68 -18.78 11.72 10.55
CA VAL A 68 -19.31 11.21 9.29
C VAL A 68 -19.80 12.39 8.45
N GLU A 69 -19.49 12.37 7.16
CA GLU A 69 -19.96 13.31 6.16
C GLU A 69 -20.99 12.63 5.24
N ASP A 70 -22.06 13.35 4.90
CA ASP A 70 -23.05 12.88 3.94
C ASP A 70 -22.63 13.29 2.52
N ALA A 71 -22.46 12.31 1.64
CA ALA A 71 -22.23 12.49 0.21
C ALA A 71 -23.41 11.92 -0.61
N PRO A 72 -23.61 12.35 -1.87
CA PRO A 72 -24.71 11.85 -2.70
C PRO A 72 -24.74 10.33 -2.90
N TRP A 73 -23.60 9.64 -2.70
CA TRP A 73 -23.42 8.21 -2.94
C TRP A 73 -23.19 7.37 -1.67
N ALA A 74 -22.90 8.00 -0.54
CA ALA A 74 -22.57 7.32 0.72
C ALA A 74 -22.57 8.28 1.90
N ARG A 75 -22.66 7.72 3.10
CA ARG A 75 -22.16 8.35 4.32
C ARG A 75 -20.72 7.91 4.50
N GLU A 76 -19.76 8.83 4.59
CA GLU A 76 -18.34 8.49 4.59
C GLU A 76 -17.49 9.27 5.60
N VAL A 77 -16.32 8.72 5.92
CA VAL A 77 -15.25 9.37 6.68
C VAL A 77 -13.96 9.29 5.87
N GLU A 78 -13.07 10.27 6.06
CA GLU A 78 -11.71 10.23 5.55
C GLU A 78 -10.74 9.99 6.73
N LEU A 79 -9.94 8.92 6.64
CA LEU A 79 -8.85 8.62 7.57
C LEU A 79 -7.51 8.59 6.83
N ARG A 80 -6.42 8.65 7.60
CA ARG A 80 -5.07 8.42 7.09
C ARG A 80 -4.44 7.22 7.77
N ASP A 81 -3.79 6.37 6.98
CA ASP A 81 -2.91 5.34 7.52
C ASP A 81 -1.51 5.91 7.85
N PRO A 82 -0.63 5.14 8.53
CA PRO A 82 0.70 5.59 8.89
C PRO A 82 1.58 5.99 7.69
N ASP A 83 1.34 5.42 6.51
CA ASP A 83 2.07 5.73 5.27
C ASP A 83 1.48 6.96 4.55
N GLY A 84 0.44 7.56 5.12
CA GLY A 84 -0.21 8.78 4.63
C GLY A 84 -1.24 8.54 3.52
N ASN A 85 -1.59 7.28 3.22
CA ASN A 85 -2.68 6.97 2.29
C ASN A 85 -4.00 7.49 2.83
N ARG A 86 -4.88 7.93 1.92
CA ARG A 86 -6.22 8.41 2.24
C ARG A 86 -7.19 7.25 2.16
N LEU A 87 -7.83 6.95 3.27
CA LEU A 87 -8.86 5.92 3.38
C LEU A 87 -10.22 6.62 3.34
N ARG A 88 -10.95 6.48 2.24
CA ARG A 88 -12.36 6.87 2.16
C ARG A 88 -13.23 5.69 2.53
N ILE A 89 -13.79 5.73 3.72
CA ILE A 89 -14.55 4.63 4.30
C ILE A 89 -16.01 5.06 4.35
N GLY A 90 -16.90 4.33 3.69
CA GLY A 90 -18.30 4.73 3.63
C GLY A 90 -19.31 3.59 3.60
N THR A 91 -20.50 3.90 4.07
CA THR A 91 -21.70 3.09 3.91
C THR A 91 -22.50 3.66 2.73
N PRO A 92 -22.63 2.92 1.62
CA PRO A 92 -23.41 3.35 0.46
C PRO A 92 -24.86 3.67 0.84
N THR A 93 -25.48 4.60 0.11
CA THR A 93 -26.90 4.97 0.29
C THR A 93 -27.88 3.94 -0.31
N GLU A 94 -27.39 2.97 -1.10
CA GLU A 94 -28.14 1.85 -1.68
C GLU A 94 -27.46 0.49 -1.44
#